data_AF-A0A923USR4-F1
#
_entry.id   AF-A0A923USR4-F1
#
_cell.length_a   1.000
_cell.length_b   1.000
_cell.length_c   1.000
_cell.angle_alpha   90.00
_cell.angle_beta   90.00
_cell.angle_gamma   90.00
#
_symmetry.space_group_name_H-M   'P 1'
#
loop_
_entity.id
_entity.type
_entity.pdbx_description
1 polymer ?
#
loop_
_entity_poly.entity_id
_entity_poly.type
_entity_poly.pdbx_seq_one_letter_code
_entity_poly.pdbx_strand_id
1 'polypeptide(L)'
;MKIYNYIKKNTLAFWISIVYVALGGVVACSLYPEDPLHGSWFKWGFLFTLPVNIIGFAHRLANGKEYYPVVIIQVIVFVPTFILVAKLIAKKRNKNSTRK
;
A
#
# COMPACT_ATOMS: atom_id res chain seq x y z
N MET A 1 -19.24 -14.96 -9.59
CA MET A 1 -19.38 -13.66 -8.89
C MET A 1 -18.65 -12.59 -9.72
N LYS A 2 -19.35 -11.60 -10.28
CA LYS A 2 -18.72 -10.58 -11.15
C LYS A 2 -17.71 -9.74 -10.35
N ILE A 3 -16.50 -9.57 -10.87
CA ILE A 3 -15.42 -8.78 -10.23
C ILE A 3 -15.86 -7.35 -9.91
N TYR A 4 -16.67 -6.76 -10.79
CA TYR A 4 -17.28 -5.46 -10.58
C TYR A 4 -18.11 -5.37 -9.28
N ASN A 5 -18.94 -6.39 -9.00
CA ASN A 5 -19.75 -6.43 -7.78
C ASN A 5 -18.89 -6.62 -6.53
N TYR A 6 -17.76 -7.31 -6.65
CA TYR A 6 -16.81 -7.47 -5.56
C TYR A 6 -16.13 -6.14 -5.20
N ILE A 7 -15.70 -5.38 -6.21
CA ILE A 7 -15.09 -4.05 -6.02
C ILE A 7 -16.12 -3.06 -5.44
N LYS A 8 -17.33 -3.01 -6.02
CA LYS A 8 -18.41 -2.12 -5.57
C LYS A 8 -18.86 -2.40 -4.13
N LYS A 9 -18.81 -3.67 -3.69
CA LYS A 9 -19.14 -4.05 -2.30
C LYS A 9 -18.04 -3.67 -1.30
N ASN A 10 -16.81 -3.50 -1.76
CA ASN A 10 -15.63 -3.24 -0.94
C ASN A 10 -14.99 -1.87 -1.28
N THR A 11 -15.79 -0.88 -1.67
CA THR A 11 -15.31 0.48 -2.00
C THR A 11 -14.45 1.09 -0.89
N LEU A 12 -14.78 0.83 0.38
CA LEU A 12 -13.99 1.29 1.51
C LEU A 12 -12.61 0.62 1.56
N ALA A 13 -12.53 -0.69 1.27
CA ALA A 13 -11.26 -1.41 1.17
C ALA A 13 -10.40 -0.85 0.03
N PHE A 14 -11.04 -0.54 -1.10
CA PHE A 14 -10.38 0.02 -2.28
C PHE A 14 -9.68 1.35 -1.96
N TRP A 15 -10.41 2.29 -1.34
CA TRP A 15 -9.83 3.57 -0.93
C TRP A 15 -8.72 3.43 0.10
N ILE A 16 -8.90 2.58 1.12
CA ILE A 16 -7.85 2.32 2.12
C ILE A 16 -6.58 1.78 1.44
N SER A 17 -6.73 0.82 0.53
CA SER A 17 -5.59 0.24 -0.18
C SER A 17 -4.91 1.25 -1.10
N ILE A 18 -5.65 2.13 -1.78
CA ILE A 18 -5.06 3.20 -2.59
C ILE A 18 -4.22 4.12 -1.71
N VAL A 19 -4.79 4.63 -0.61
CA VAL A 19 -4.09 5.57 0.28
C VAL A 19 -2.86 4.90 0.89
N TYR A 20 -2.98 3.66 1.34
CA TYR A 20 -1.88 2.92 1.95
C TYR A 20 -0.72 2.67 0.97
N VAL A 21 -1.02 2.27 -0.27
CA VAL A 21 -0.02 2.03 -1.31
C VAL A 21 0.60 3.34 -1.81
N ALA A 22 -0.21 4.39 -1.98
CA ALA A 22 0.28 5.72 -2.35
C ALA A 22 1.23 6.28 -1.28
N LEU A 23 0.91 6.12 0.01
CA LEU A 23 1.81 6.46 1.11
C LEU A 23 3.11 5.64 1.01
N GLY A 24 3.04 4.34 0.72
CA GLY A 24 4.22 3.53 0.43
C GLY A 24 5.09 4.11 -0.69
N GLY A 25 4.48 4.53 -1.80
CA GLY A 25 5.19 5.18 -2.90
C GLY A 25 5.86 6.48 -2.47
N VAL A 26 5.16 7.33 -1.74
CA VAL A 26 5.68 8.61 -1.24
C VAL A 26 6.86 8.40 -0.28
N VAL A 27 6.75 7.45 0.65
CA VAL A 27 7.85 7.09 1.55
C VAL A 27 9.03 6.53 0.75
N ALA A 28 8.79 5.66 -0.24
CA ALA A 28 9.84 5.16 -1.12
C ALA A 28 10.53 6.30 -1.88
N CYS A 29 9.79 7.31 -2.31
CA CYS A 29 10.29 8.54 -2.92
C CYS A 29 10.99 9.52 -1.98
N SER A 30 11.07 9.20 -0.68
CA SER A 30 11.67 10.05 0.35
C SER A 30 12.92 9.40 0.97
N LEU A 31 13.44 8.34 0.35
CA LEU A 31 14.50 7.51 0.90
C LEU A 31 15.83 8.25 1.00
N TYR A 32 16.21 9.02 -0.02
CA TYR A 32 17.49 9.71 -0.10
C TYR A 32 17.38 11.15 0.40
N PRO A 33 18.43 11.71 1.04
CA PRO A 33 18.42 13.09 1.53
C PRO A 33 18.21 14.14 0.44
N GLU A 34 18.63 13.83 -0.78
CA GLU A 34 18.43 14.68 -1.96
C GLU A 34 17.04 14.54 -2.60
N ASP A 35 16.19 13.64 -2.09
CA ASP A 35 14.81 13.52 -2.57
C ASP A 35 13.98 14.73 -2.09
N PRO A 36 13.14 15.34 -2.96
CA PRO A 36 12.30 16.49 -2.60
C PRO A 36 11.34 16.25 -1.43
N LEU A 37 11.04 14.97 -1.16
CA LEU A 37 10.12 14.53 -0.13
C LEU A 37 10.85 14.00 1.12
N HIS A 38 12.19 14.08 1.18
CA HIS A 38 12.92 13.62 2.34
C HIS A 38 12.57 14.41 3.61
N GLY A 39 12.31 13.70 4.71
CA GLY A 39 12.01 14.32 5.99
C GLY A 39 12.05 13.33 7.14
N SER A 40 12.03 13.81 8.39
CA SER A 40 12.09 12.97 9.60
C SER A 40 10.94 11.96 9.70
N TRP A 41 9.82 12.24 9.03
CA TRP A 41 8.65 11.37 8.92
C TRP A 41 8.89 10.11 8.08
N PHE A 42 9.93 10.11 7.22
CA PHE A 42 10.30 8.97 6.39
C PHE A 42 10.52 7.70 7.22
N LYS A 43 11.23 7.79 8.35
CA LYS A 43 11.54 6.63 9.20
C LYS A 43 10.28 5.93 9.72
N TRP A 44 9.28 6.73 10.10
CA TRP A 44 7.99 6.24 10.58
C TRP A 44 7.16 5.66 9.44
N GLY A 45 7.11 6.34 8.29
CA GLY A 45 6.42 5.85 7.09
C GLY A 45 7.05 4.55 6.55
N PHE A 46 8.36 4.43 6.63
CA PHE A 46 9.10 3.24 6.24
C PHE A 46 8.74 2.06 7.13
N LEU A 47 8.75 2.25 8.46
CA LEU A 47 8.39 1.18 9.39
C LEU A 47 6.94 0.69 9.19
N PHE A 48 6.01 1.60 8.89
CA PHE A 48 4.61 1.25 8.63
C PHE A 48 4.41 0.54 7.29
N THR A 49 5.16 0.91 6.26
CA THR A 49 4.96 0.39 4.89
C THR A 49 5.89 -0.78 4.53
N LEU A 50 6.90 -1.05 5.38
CA LEU A 50 7.90 -2.10 5.22
C LEU A 50 7.35 -3.46 4.75
N PRO A 51 6.30 -4.04 5.36
CA PRO A 51 5.83 -5.39 5.01
C PRO A 51 5.35 -5.50 3.55
N VAL A 52 4.93 -4.37 2.99
CA VAL A 52 4.26 -4.28 1.70
C VAL A 52 5.21 -3.69 0.66
N ASN A 53 6.26 -2.99 1.10
CA ASN A 53 7.09 -2.14 0.26
C ASN A 53 8.58 -2.51 0.23
N ILE A 54 8.97 -3.60 0.92
CA ILE A 54 10.35 -4.12 0.97
C ILE A 54 11.00 -4.23 -0.41
N ILE A 55 10.26 -4.71 -1.42
CA ILE A 55 10.78 -4.94 -2.77
C ILE A 55 11.05 -3.60 -3.49
N GLY A 56 10.15 -2.63 -3.34
CA GLY A 56 10.32 -1.29 -3.91
C GLY A 56 11.50 -0.54 -3.31
N PHE A 57 11.69 -0.68 -1.99
CA PHE A 57 12.85 -0.14 -1.29
C PHE A 57 14.15 -0.84 -1.65
N ALA A 58 14.17 -2.16 -1.70
CA ALA A 58 15.35 -2.93 -2.09
C ALA A 58 15.82 -2.55 -3.50
N HIS A 59 14.88 -2.35 -4.44
CA HIS A 59 15.21 -1.88 -5.78
C HIS A 59 15.81 -0.46 -5.76
N ARG A 60 15.21 0.47 -5.01
CA ARG A 60 15.71 1.85 -4.91
C ARG A 60 17.08 1.92 -4.23
N LEU A 61 17.33 1.07 -3.24
CA LEU A 61 18.63 0.90 -2.58
C LEU A 61 19.70 0.32 -3.50
N ALA A 62 19.33 -0.62 -4.39
CA ALA A 62 20.26 -1.28 -5.29
C ALA A 62 20.57 -0.48 -6.57
N ASN A 63 19.57 0.19 -7.15
CA ASN A 63 19.66 0.80 -8.47
C ASN A 63 19.56 2.34 -8.47
N GLY A 64 19.50 2.98 -7.30
CA GLY A 64 19.56 4.44 -7.18
C GLY A 64 18.37 5.19 -7.79
N LYS A 65 18.63 6.41 -8.32
CA LYS A 65 17.72 7.56 -8.63
C LYS A 65 16.46 7.29 -9.47
N GLU A 66 16.20 6.06 -9.89
CA GLU A 66 15.07 5.75 -10.75
C GLU A 66 13.78 5.56 -9.96
N TYR A 67 12.80 6.43 -10.22
CA TYR A 67 11.48 6.39 -9.57
C TYR A 67 10.50 5.42 -10.25
N TYR A 68 10.69 5.16 -11.54
CA TYR A 68 9.79 4.33 -12.36
C TYR A 68 9.61 2.88 -11.84
N PRO A 69 10.67 2.17 -11.40
CA PRO A 69 10.54 0.82 -10.85
C PRO A 69 9.67 0.77 -9.58
N VAL A 70 9.76 1.82 -8.75
CA VAL A 70 8.97 1.92 -7.52
C VAL A 70 7.48 1.99 -7.86
N VAL A 71 7.09 2.79 -8.86
CA VAL A 71 5.69 2.91 -9.29
C VAL A 71 5.13 1.58 -9.82
N ILE A 72 5.91 0.84 -10.60
CA ILE A 72 5.50 -0.50 -11.09
C ILE A 72 5.26 -1.44 -9.91
N ILE A 73 6.18 -1.46 -8.95
CA ILE A 73 6.04 -2.31 -7.76
C ILE A 73 4.81 -1.90 -6.95
N GLN A 74 4.51 -0.59 -6.80
CA GLN A 74 3.28 -0.14 -6.13
C GLN A 74 2.01 -0.69 -6.81
N VAL A 75 1.96 -0.72 -8.15
CA VAL A 75 0.79 -1.26 -8.89
C VAL A 75 0.64 -2.76 -8.67
N ILE A 76 1.74 -3.51 -8.69
CA ILE A 76 1.73 -4.96 -8.44
C ILE A 76 1.28 -5.26 -7.00
N VAL A 77 1.79 -4.50 -6.04
CA VAL A 77 1.53 -4.66 -4.60
C VAL A 77 0.13 -4.18 -4.20
N PHE A 78 -0.48 -3.27 -4.97
CA PHE A 78 -1.84 -2.82 -4.74
C PHE A 78 -2.85 -3.97 -4.78
N VAL A 79 -2.74 -4.87 -5.75
CA VAL A 79 -3.67 -5.98 -5.94
C VAL A 79 -3.76 -6.91 -4.71
N PRO A 80 -2.65 -7.48 -4.17
CA PRO A 80 -2.71 -8.30 -2.98
C PRO A 80 -3.14 -7.49 -1.75
N THR A 81 -2.69 -6.24 -1.62
CA THR A 81 -3.10 -5.35 -0.51
C THR A 81 -4.61 -5.14 -0.48
N PHE A 82 -5.22 -4.86 -1.64
CA PHE A 82 -6.66 -4.72 -1.79
C PHE A 82 -7.41 -5.98 -1.38
N ILE A 83 -6.96 -7.15 -1.83
CA ILE A 83 -7.59 -8.43 -1.49
C ILE A 83 -7.51 -8.67 0.02
N LEU A 84 -6.38 -8.37 0.66
CA LEU A 84 -6.17 -8.56 2.09
C LEU A 84 -7.08 -7.64 2.91
N VAL A 85 -7.10 -6.34 2.60
CA VAL A 85 -7.94 -5.35 3.28
C VAL A 85 -9.43 -5.67 3.10
N ALA A 86 -9.85 -6.05 1.89
CA ALA A 86 -11.23 -6.46 1.61
C ALA A 86 -11.64 -7.68 2.45
N LYS A 87 -10.77 -8.69 2.57
CA LYS A 87 -11.01 -9.87 3.43
C LYS A 87 -11.10 -9.50 4.90
N LEU A 88 -10.23 -8.63 5.41
CA LEU A 88 -10.25 -8.20 6.82
C LEU A 88 -11.52 -7.44 7.17
N ILE A 89 -11.93 -6.50 6.30
CA ILE A 89 -13.18 -5.74 6.48
C ILE A 89 -14.39 -6.67 6.42
N ALA A 90 -14.43 -7.60 5.46
CA ALA A 90 -15.50 -8.58 5.34
C ALA A 90 -15.60 -9.48 6.59
N LYS A 91 -14.45 -9.95 7.12
CA LYS A 91 -14.40 -10.73 8.36
C LYS A 91 -14.92 -9.94 9.56
N LYS A 92 -14.54 -8.67 9.67
CA LYS A 92 -15.01 -7.78 10.75
C LYS A 92 -16.52 -7.52 10.67
N ARG A 93 -17.07 -7.34 9.47
CA ARG A 93 -18.52 -7.18 9.24
C ARG A 93 -19.31 -8.39 9.70
N ASN A 94 -18.85 -9.60 9.35
CA ASN A 94 -19.53 -10.84 9.75
C ASN A 94 -19.52 -11.03 11.28
N LYS A 95 -18.37 -10.76 11.94
CA LYS A 95 -18.24 -10.84 13.40
C LYS A 95 -19.19 -9.89 14.15
N ASN A 96 -19.43 -8.69 13.62
CA ASN A 96 -20.38 -7.74 14.22
C ASN A 96 -21.84 -8.15 14.02
N SER A 97 -22.16 -8.92 12.98
CA SER A 97 -23.52 -9.42 12.74
C SER A 97 -23.91 -10.57 13.67
N THR A 98 -22.95 -11.30 14.24
CA THR A 98 -23.19 -12.41 15.19
C THR A 98 -23.25 -11.94 16.65
N ARG A 99 -22.92 -10.65 16.90
CA ARG A 99 -22.96 -10.03 18.24
C ARG A 99 -24.18 -9.13 18.45
N LYS A 100 -25.02 -8.96 17.43
CA LYS A 100 -26.34 -8.32 17.53
C LYS A 100 -27.39 -9.41 17.57
#